data_AF-A0A3N1NLX9-F1
#
_entry.id   AF-A0A3N1NLX9-F1
#
_cell.length_a   1.000
_cell.length_b   1.000
_cell.length_c   1.000
_cell.angle_alpha   90.00
_cell.angle_beta   90.00
_cell.angle_gamma   90.00
#
_symmetry.space_group_name_H-M   'P 1'
#
loop_
_entity.id
_entity.type
_entity.pdbx_description
1 polymer ?
#
loop_
_entity_poly.entity_id
_entity_poly.type
_entity_poly.pdbx_seq_one_letter_code
_entity_poly.pdbx_strand_id
1 'polypeptide(L)'
;MNSNMTLTCKVCEQDTDCRIGYSNRQIQPLSFACPHCSSLMEVILNIKNAPASDFRFISCYPSRKEREGPFDGSNPFVDLHLDFPVRFGDYVMGHTPFLVAMERLNDPSDSDPDKTLHKLNFHNQRLEQLNHFHDHSDQIKKIIGLYMGKNKQLFKKRVGEFLAEDQGNSVEPQDLNASLYRFISFVFLPFVRHGEVNHIVNGFTGLTIKLHSPEFSDFIGKLISSGFLGALQLDCLKIYPEIYKTEMPMRPALYLDLVPNYEIEKIASRVSTRDFSSYKDLYKDIAEVFSRQLVLVAGINNIIHRGDCNSFKVVDGGSLSSLQNFSKKTLSQKFKYLDDCWYHFEGEIVNIEVRNAIAHNNVQYDEITQEITYYPNGGELEQAPGQKMYFLDFMRLILVLFREMHNLHHLIKCLFNYEFLFRNKT
;
A
#
# COMPACT_ATOMS: atom_id res chain seq x y z
N MET A 1 -9.41 11.29 22.25
CA MET A 1 -10.34 12.43 22.41
C MET A 1 -11.27 12.45 21.22
N ASN A 2 -12.52 12.91 21.38
CA ASN A 2 -13.47 13.07 20.29
C ASN A 2 -14.37 14.29 20.51
N SER A 3 -14.87 14.84 19.41
CA SER A 3 -15.87 15.91 19.40
C SER A 3 -17.12 15.41 18.71
N ASN A 4 -18.26 15.58 19.36
CA ASN A 4 -19.57 15.26 18.79
C ASN A 4 -20.20 16.58 18.32
N MET A 5 -20.69 16.60 17.08
CA MET A 5 -21.38 17.76 16.52
C MET A 5 -22.36 17.33 15.43
N THR A 6 -23.42 18.09 15.23
CA THR A 6 -24.34 17.90 14.09
C THR A 6 -23.92 18.82 12.95
N LEU A 7 -23.77 18.27 11.75
CA LEU A 7 -23.39 19.02 10.55
C LEU A 7 -24.55 19.09 9.56
N THR A 8 -24.84 20.29 9.07
CA THR A 8 -25.81 20.53 8.01
C THR A 8 -25.11 20.54 6.64
N CYS A 9 -25.65 19.77 5.70
CA CYS A 9 -25.17 19.75 4.32
C CYS A 9 -25.51 21.07 3.59
N LYS A 10 -24.56 21.67 2.85
CA LYS A 10 -24.85 22.89 2.06
C LYS A 10 -25.70 22.65 0.81
N VAL A 11 -25.86 21.39 0.38
CA VAL A 11 -26.56 21.04 -0.86
C VAL A 11 -28.03 20.70 -0.60
N CYS A 12 -28.31 19.78 0.34
CA CYS A 12 -29.68 19.36 0.65
C CYS A 12 -30.24 19.91 1.97
N GLU A 13 -29.44 20.67 2.72
CA GLU A 13 -29.82 21.29 4.00
C GLU A 13 -30.30 20.30 5.08
N GLN A 14 -29.98 19.01 4.92
CA GLN A 14 -30.26 17.99 5.92
C GLN A 14 -29.11 17.84 6.92
N ASP A 15 -29.46 17.45 8.14
CA ASP A 15 -28.53 17.28 9.25
C ASP A 15 -27.96 15.85 9.29
N THR A 16 -26.71 15.74 9.74
CA THR A 16 -25.99 14.48 9.98
C THR A 16 -25.21 14.60 11.28
N ASP A 17 -25.39 13.65 12.19
CA ASP A 17 -24.67 13.61 13.46
C ASP A 17 -23.28 13.02 13.23
N CYS A 18 -22.25 13.69 13.73
CA CYS A 18 -20.86 13.32 13.51
C CYS A 18 -20.12 13.16 14.84
N ARG A 19 -19.31 12.10 14.95
CA ARG A 19 -18.27 11.99 15.98
C ARG A 19 -16.90 12.02 15.33
N ILE A 20 -16.13 13.05 15.67
CA ILE A 20 -14.80 13.31 15.12
C ILE A 20 -13.76 12.86 16.13
N GLY A 21 -13.05 11.78 15.84
CA GLY A 21 -11.93 11.28 16.63
C GLY A 21 -10.64 12.02 16.30
N TYR A 22 -9.86 12.30 17.34
CA TYR A 22 -8.61 13.06 17.25
C TYR A 22 -7.47 12.09 16.97
N SER A 23 -6.89 12.23 15.79
CA SER A 23 -5.74 11.46 15.32
C SER A 23 -4.39 12.06 15.73
N ASN A 24 -3.30 11.36 15.42
CA ASN A 24 -1.93 11.80 15.75
C ASN A 24 -1.41 12.92 14.81
N ARG A 25 -2.12 13.22 13.73
CA ARG A 25 -1.72 14.26 12.78
C ARG A 25 -2.23 15.64 13.23
N GLN A 26 -1.40 16.66 13.08
CA GLN A 26 -1.74 18.02 13.52
C GLN A 26 -2.88 18.66 12.71
N ILE A 27 -2.90 18.43 11.40
CA ILE A 27 -3.98 18.86 10.51
C ILE A 27 -4.62 17.60 9.94
N GLN A 28 -5.91 17.42 10.20
CA GLN A 28 -6.65 16.21 9.91
C GLN A 28 -7.78 16.56 8.93
N PRO A 29 -7.56 16.41 7.62
CA PRO A 29 -8.64 16.49 6.64
C PRO A 29 -9.49 15.23 6.73
N LEU A 30 -10.77 15.39 7.03
CA LEU A 30 -11.75 14.32 7.14
C LEU A 30 -12.90 14.62 6.19
N SER A 31 -13.40 13.62 5.48
CA SER A 31 -14.47 13.80 4.51
C SER A 31 -15.49 12.68 4.53
N PHE A 32 -16.74 13.02 4.21
CA PHE A 32 -17.81 12.06 4.02
C PHE A 32 -18.88 12.52 3.04
N ALA A 33 -19.44 11.59 2.27
CA ALA A 33 -20.59 11.85 1.43
C ALA A 33 -21.83 12.03 2.33
N CYS A 34 -22.61 13.09 2.09
CA CYS A 34 -23.87 13.35 2.78
C CYS A 34 -24.80 12.12 2.64
N PRO A 35 -25.29 11.53 3.75
CA PRO A 35 -26.18 10.37 3.71
C PRO A 35 -27.51 10.62 2.97
N HIS A 36 -27.89 11.88 2.79
CA HIS A 36 -29.16 12.27 2.19
C HIS A 36 -29.09 12.54 0.68
N CYS A 37 -27.95 13.05 0.19
CA CYS A 37 -27.83 13.50 -1.20
C CYS A 37 -26.47 13.20 -1.86
N SER A 38 -25.62 12.40 -1.22
CA SER A 38 -24.30 11.97 -1.69
C SER A 38 -23.25 13.07 -1.88
N SER A 39 -23.56 14.34 -1.65
CA SER A 39 -22.58 15.43 -1.83
C SER A 39 -21.44 15.31 -0.81
N LEU A 40 -20.20 15.49 -1.25
CA LEU A 40 -19.03 15.49 -0.36
C LEU A 40 -19.10 16.63 0.66
N MET A 41 -18.96 16.28 1.95
CA MET A 41 -18.80 17.18 3.08
C MET A 41 -17.41 16.96 3.68
N GLU A 42 -16.69 18.05 3.99
CA GLU A 42 -15.35 17.95 4.56
C GLU A 42 -15.22 18.77 5.85
N VAL A 43 -14.48 18.21 6.80
CA VAL A 43 -14.12 18.82 8.06
C VAL A 43 -12.60 18.74 8.21
N ILE A 44 -11.96 19.89 8.38
CA ILE A 44 -10.53 19.96 8.69
C ILE A 44 -10.41 20.26 10.18
N LEU A 45 -9.93 19.28 10.94
CA LEU A 45 -9.59 19.42 12.35
C LEU A 45 -8.11 19.83 12.47
N ASN A 46 -7.84 20.92 13.20
CA ASN A 46 -6.50 21.40 13.50
C ASN A 46 -6.26 21.36 15.02
N ILE A 47 -5.25 20.61 15.44
CA ILE A 47 -4.89 20.39 16.85
C ILE A 47 -3.52 20.98 17.22
N LYS A 48 -2.95 21.85 16.39
CA LYS A 48 -1.64 22.49 16.63
C LYS A 48 -1.54 23.23 17.97
N ASN A 49 -2.67 23.74 18.47
CA ASN A 49 -2.76 24.50 19.72
C ASN A 49 -3.45 23.68 20.84
N ALA A 50 -3.30 22.35 20.82
CA ALA A 50 -3.88 21.47 21.84
C ALA A 50 -3.59 21.99 23.28
N PRO A 51 -4.56 21.96 24.20
CA PRO A 51 -5.84 21.22 24.11
C PRO A 51 -6.94 21.93 23.30
N ALA A 52 -6.72 23.16 22.79
CA ALA A 52 -7.67 23.80 21.88
C ALA A 52 -7.64 23.13 20.50
N SER A 53 -8.81 23.06 19.86
CA SER A 53 -8.97 22.52 18.51
C SER A 53 -9.80 23.44 17.65
N ASP A 54 -9.35 23.66 16.42
CA ASP A 54 -10.06 24.46 15.43
C ASP A 54 -10.67 23.56 14.36
N PHE A 55 -11.89 23.91 13.93
CA PHE A 55 -12.59 23.22 12.86
C PHE A 55 -12.83 24.16 11.68
N ARG A 56 -12.53 23.67 10.47
CA ARG A 56 -12.93 24.33 9.22
C ARG A 56 -13.84 23.39 8.43
N PHE A 57 -14.95 23.93 7.95
CA PHE A 57 -15.98 23.17 7.24
C PHE A 57 -16.03 23.55 5.76
N ILE A 58 -16.04 22.55 4.88
CA ILE A 58 -16.18 22.70 3.43
C ILE A 58 -17.42 21.92 3.01
N SER A 59 -18.28 22.54 2.19
CA SER A 59 -19.57 21.95 1.75
C SER A 59 -20.55 21.55 2.87
N CYS A 60 -20.26 21.93 4.11
CA CYS A 60 -21.10 21.74 5.29
C CYS A 60 -20.90 22.89 6.30
N TYR A 61 -21.69 22.93 7.37
CA TYR A 61 -21.53 23.83 8.51
C TYR A 61 -22.17 23.22 9.78
N PRO A 62 -21.77 23.62 11.00
CA PRO A 62 -22.41 23.17 12.23
C PRO A 62 -23.90 23.54 12.26
N SER A 63 -24.76 22.59 12.63
CA SER A 63 -26.20 22.82 12.69
C SER A 63 -26.54 23.88 13.74
N ARG A 64 -27.50 24.74 13.41
CA ARG A 64 -28.05 25.73 14.35
C ARG A 64 -28.95 25.10 15.42
N LYS A 65 -29.32 23.83 15.23
CA LYS A 65 -30.20 23.06 16.12
C LYS A 65 -29.40 22.06 16.96
N GLU A 66 -28.14 22.39 17.26
CA GLU A 66 -27.27 21.51 18.05
C GLU A 66 -27.95 21.18 19.39
N ARG A 67 -28.10 19.89 19.65
CA ARG A 67 -28.81 19.40 20.83
C ARG A 67 -27.82 19.22 21.97
N GLU A 68 -28.24 19.58 23.18
CA GLU A 68 -27.46 19.27 24.38
C GLU A 68 -27.61 17.77 24.72
N GLY A 69 -26.48 17.08 24.87
CA GLY A 69 -26.42 15.68 25.27
C GLY A 69 -26.06 14.69 24.15
N PRO A 70 -26.12 13.38 24.40
CA PRO A 70 -25.84 12.35 23.41
C PRO A 70 -26.82 12.38 22.24
N PHE A 71 -26.39 11.93 21.05
CA PHE A 71 -27.28 11.78 19.90
C PHE A 71 -28.39 10.75 20.18
N ASP A 72 -29.60 11.06 19.72
CA ASP A 72 -30.81 10.26 19.98
C ASP A 72 -31.23 9.39 18.78
N GLY A 73 -30.46 9.42 17.69
CA GLY A 73 -30.73 8.67 16.46
C GLY A 73 -31.71 9.37 15.50
N SER A 74 -32.06 10.64 15.74
CA SER A 74 -32.95 11.38 14.83
C SER A 74 -32.32 11.74 13.48
N ASN A 75 -30.98 11.83 13.41
CA ASN A 75 -30.24 12.03 12.17
C ASN A 75 -29.38 10.79 11.85
N PRO A 76 -29.00 10.57 10.57
CA PRO A 76 -27.94 9.64 10.23
C PRO A 76 -26.65 9.97 10.98
N PHE A 77 -25.92 8.94 11.43
CA PHE A 77 -24.69 9.09 12.19
C PHE A 77 -23.46 8.67 11.38
N VAL A 78 -22.35 9.41 11.55
CA VAL A 78 -21.06 9.13 10.92
C VAL A 78 -19.93 9.28 11.94
N ASP A 79 -19.12 8.23 12.09
CA ASP A 79 -17.82 8.32 12.74
C ASP A 79 -16.76 8.83 11.76
N LEU A 80 -15.83 9.66 12.25
CA LEU A 80 -14.70 10.15 11.47
C LEU A 80 -13.42 9.97 12.28
N HIS A 81 -12.41 9.31 11.69
CA HIS A 81 -11.08 9.16 12.29
C HIS A 81 -10.04 8.94 11.19
N LEU A 82 -8.89 9.62 11.26
CA LEU A 82 -7.87 9.52 10.21
C LEU A 82 -7.05 8.22 10.31
N ASP A 83 -6.68 7.80 11.52
CA ASP A 83 -5.74 6.68 11.70
C ASP A 83 -6.40 5.30 11.94
N PHE A 84 -7.68 5.23 12.29
CA PHE A 84 -8.37 3.97 12.61
C PHE A 84 -9.59 3.74 11.71
N PRO A 85 -9.95 2.46 11.42
CA PRO A 85 -11.21 2.13 10.78
C PRO A 85 -12.41 2.66 11.58
N VAL A 86 -13.52 2.95 10.90
CA VAL A 86 -14.78 3.26 11.58
C VAL A 86 -15.91 2.40 11.08
N ARG A 87 -16.98 2.41 11.86
CA ARG A 87 -18.24 1.74 11.54
C ARG A 87 -19.26 2.75 11.04
N PHE A 88 -20.07 2.29 10.09
CA PHE A 88 -21.32 2.94 9.74
C PHE A 88 -22.44 2.22 10.47
N GLY A 89 -23.37 2.99 11.05
CA GLY A 89 -24.46 2.47 11.85
C GLY A 89 -24.95 3.51 12.85
N ASP A 90 -25.74 3.05 13.81
CA ASP A 90 -26.30 3.93 14.84
C ASP A 90 -25.24 4.41 15.83
N TYR A 91 -25.47 5.59 16.39
CA TYR A 91 -24.61 6.14 17.43
C TYR A 91 -24.66 5.26 18.68
N VAL A 92 -23.47 4.88 19.18
CA VAL A 92 -23.31 4.21 20.47
C VAL A 92 -22.31 5.00 21.32
N MET A 93 -22.78 5.46 22.48
CA MET A 93 -21.95 6.16 23.47
C MET A 93 -20.80 5.25 23.93
N GLY A 94 -19.58 5.80 24.01
CA GLY A 94 -18.38 5.05 24.41
C GLY A 94 -17.75 4.21 23.30
N HIS A 95 -18.44 3.92 22.20
CA HIS A 95 -17.88 3.15 21.08
C HIS A 95 -17.05 4.02 20.13
N THR A 96 -16.15 4.85 20.64
CA THR A 96 -15.30 5.73 19.80
C THR A 96 -14.39 4.90 18.88
N PRO A 97 -14.01 5.40 17.69
CA PRO A 97 -13.11 4.66 16.80
C PRO A 97 -11.84 4.14 17.46
N PHE A 98 -11.24 4.94 18.35
CA PHE A 98 -10.06 4.54 19.13
C PHE A 98 -10.37 3.38 20.09
N LEU A 99 -11.46 3.46 20.87
CA LEU A 99 -11.80 2.40 21.84
C LEU A 99 -12.18 1.09 21.14
N VAL A 100 -12.90 1.18 20.01
CA VAL A 100 -13.22 0.01 19.18
C VAL A 100 -11.96 -0.59 18.56
N ALA A 101 -11.00 0.23 18.13
CA ALA A 101 -9.70 -0.25 17.68
C ALA A 101 -8.95 -0.96 18.81
N MET A 102 -8.88 -0.37 20.01
CA MET A 102 -8.25 -1.02 21.17
C MET A 102 -8.86 -2.39 21.48
N GLU A 103 -10.19 -2.49 21.49
CA GLU A 103 -10.90 -3.75 21.73
C GLU A 103 -10.53 -4.82 20.70
N ARG A 104 -10.38 -4.47 19.42
CA ARG A 104 -10.04 -5.40 18.34
C ARG A 104 -8.62 -5.91 18.35
N LEU A 105 -7.69 -5.15 18.93
CA LEU A 105 -6.32 -5.62 19.08
C LEU A 105 -6.18 -6.69 20.16
N ASN A 106 -7.17 -6.75 21.07
CA ASN A 106 -7.23 -7.71 22.14
C ASN A 106 -7.51 -9.11 21.56
N ASP A 107 -6.57 -10.02 21.78
CA ASP A 107 -6.73 -11.42 21.45
C ASP A 107 -6.95 -12.19 22.75
N PRO A 108 -8.15 -12.74 23.02
CA PRO A 108 -8.44 -13.47 24.26
C PRO A 108 -7.58 -14.72 24.45
N SER A 109 -6.96 -15.23 23.37
CA SER A 109 -6.06 -16.38 23.42
C SER A 109 -4.63 -16.02 23.84
N ASP A 110 -4.33 -14.72 23.96
CA ASP A 110 -3.02 -14.24 24.34
C ASP A 110 -2.82 -14.15 25.84
N SER A 111 -1.61 -14.49 26.28
CA SER A 111 -1.24 -14.50 27.70
C SER A 111 -0.49 -13.25 28.15
N ASP A 112 -0.06 -12.40 27.20
CA ASP A 112 0.63 -11.15 27.48
C ASP A 112 -0.38 -9.99 27.69
N PRO A 113 -0.55 -9.49 28.93
CA PRO A 113 -1.51 -8.43 29.23
C PRO A 113 -1.15 -7.08 28.59
N ASP A 114 0.12 -6.88 28.21
CA ASP A 114 0.61 -5.61 27.65
C ASP A 114 0.67 -5.62 26.12
N LYS A 115 0.37 -6.75 25.47
CA LYS A 115 0.52 -6.90 24.02
C LYS A 115 -0.31 -5.91 23.22
N THR A 116 -1.53 -5.63 23.65
CA THR A 116 -2.40 -4.63 23.01
C THR A 116 -1.75 -3.24 23.05
N LEU A 117 -1.15 -2.86 24.19
CA LEU A 117 -0.43 -1.61 24.33
C LEU A 117 0.84 -1.58 23.46
N HIS A 118 1.57 -2.69 23.37
CA HIS A 118 2.72 -2.81 22.47
C HIS A 118 2.34 -2.62 21.00
N LYS A 119 1.24 -3.24 20.54
CA LYS A 119 0.72 -3.07 19.18
C LYS A 119 0.32 -1.62 18.90
N LEU A 120 -0.35 -0.95 19.85
CA LEU A 120 -0.73 0.46 19.72
C LEU A 120 0.48 1.39 19.67
N ASN A 121 1.47 1.16 20.54
CA ASN A 121 2.70 1.95 20.56
C ASN A 121 3.48 1.79 19.24
N PHE A 122 3.57 0.56 18.73
CA PHE A 122 4.16 0.29 17.42
C PHE A 122 3.41 1.01 16.29
N HIS A 123 2.07 0.96 16.29
CA HIS A 123 1.27 1.70 15.32
C HIS A 123 1.50 3.20 15.42
N ASN A 124 1.56 3.75 16.63
CA ASN A 124 1.79 5.18 16.83
C ASN A 124 3.17 5.61 16.32
N GLN A 125 4.24 4.84 16.59
CA GLN A 125 5.57 5.09 16.04
C GLN A 125 5.57 5.08 14.50
N ARG A 126 4.83 4.15 13.89
CA ARG A 126 4.64 4.08 12.44
C ARG A 126 3.96 5.35 11.91
N LEU A 127 2.90 5.83 12.58
CA LEU A 127 2.18 7.05 12.21
C LEU A 127 3.04 8.32 12.37
N GLU A 128 3.89 8.40 13.39
CA GLU A 128 4.84 9.50 13.57
C GLU A 128 5.84 9.59 12.42
N GLN A 129 6.38 8.45 11.98
CA GLN A 129 7.24 8.41 10.81
C GLN A 129 6.50 8.87 9.56
N LEU A 130 5.23 8.46 9.37
CA LEU A 130 4.42 8.94 8.25
C LEU A 130 4.17 10.44 8.32
N ASN A 131 3.92 11.01 9.50
CA ASN A 131 3.78 12.46 9.67
C ASN A 131 5.06 13.17 9.23
N HIS A 132 6.21 12.70 9.71
CA HIS A 132 7.51 13.25 9.34
C HIS A 132 7.75 13.19 7.82
N PHE A 133 7.54 12.03 7.19
CA PHE A 133 7.80 11.88 5.76
C PHE A 133 6.76 12.52 4.85
N HIS A 134 5.53 12.69 5.31
CA HIS A 134 4.51 13.45 4.57
C HIS A 134 5.00 14.88 4.30
N ASP A 135 5.52 15.55 5.33
CA ASP A 135 6.03 16.92 5.23
C ASP A 135 7.27 17.02 4.31
N HIS A 136 7.94 15.90 4.05
CA HIS A 136 9.12 15.81 3.19
C HIS A 136 8.86 15.07 1.87
N SER A 137 7.60 14.80 1.51
CA SER A 137 7.22 14.00 0.33
C SER A 137 7.77 14.56 -0.99
N ASP A 138 7.77 15.88 -1.15
CA ASP A 138 8.37 16.56 -2.30
C ASP A 138 9.88 16.36 -2.38
N GLN A 139 10.57 16.38 -1.23
CA GLN A 139 12.00 16.11 -1.16
C GLN A 139 12.29 14.65 -1.50
N ILE A 140 11.50 13.71 -0.98
CA ILE A 140 11.60 12.28 -1.28
C ILE A 140 11.47 12.04 -2.79
N LYS A 141 10.44 12.62 -3.42
CA LYS A 141 10.22 12.54 -4.87
C LYS A 141 11.41 13.09 -5.65
N LYS A 142 11.98 14.23 -5.23
CA LYS A 142 13.17 14.83 -5.87
C LYS A 142 14.40 13.93 -5.74
N ILE A 143 14.64 13.34 -4.57
CA ILE A 143 15.77 12.42 -4.34
C ILE A 143 15.67 11.20 -5.25
N ILE A 144 14.50 10.58 -5.33
CA ILE A 144 14.24 9.45 -6.26
C ILE A 144 14.46 9.90 -7.72
N GLY A 145 13.98 11.09 -8.08
CA GLY A 145 14.23 11.69 -9.40
C GLY A 145 15.71 11.88 -9.73
N LEU A 146 16.53 12.27 -8.75
CA LEU A 146 17.98 12.42 -8.93
C LEU A 146 18.68 11.08 -9.20
N TYR A 147 18.21 9.98 -8.60
CA TYR A 147 18.72 8.65 -8.93
C TYR A 147 18.49 8.31 -10.41
N MET A 148 17.35 8.70 -10.98
CA MET A 148 17.04 8.49 -12.40
C MET A 148 17.81 9.46 -13.32
N GLY A 149 18.23 10.61 -12.78
CA GLY A 149 18.97 11.64 -13.51
C GLY A 149 20.47 11.35 -13.70
N LYS A 150 21.16 12.30 -14.34
CA LYS A 150 22.60 12.19 -14.66
C LYS A 150 23.52 12.54 -13.48
N ASN A 151 23.09 13.41 -12.56
CA ASN A 151 23.95 13.91 -11.49
C ASN A 151 23.95 12.99 -10.25
N LYS A 152 24.75 11.93 -10.32
CA LYS A 152 24.84 10.89 -9.28
C LYS A 152 25.48 11.38 -7.97
N GLN A 153 26.40 12.33 -8.04
CA GLN A 153 26.99 12.95 -6.84
C GLN A 153 25.94 13.74 -6.07
N LEU A 154 25.10 14.51 -6.77
CA LEU A 154 24.01 15.23 -6.13
C LEU A 154 23.00 14.28 -5.51
N PHE A 155 22.67 13.16 -6.16
CA PHE A 155 21.83 12.12 -5.56
C PHE A 155 22.38 11.66 -4.20
N LYS A 156 23.64 11.23 -4.14
CA LYS A 156 24.25 10.76 -2.88
C LYS A 156 24.30 11.84 -1.81
N LYS A 157 24.65 13.07 -2.20
CA LYS A 157 24.65 14.22 -1.28
C LYS A 157 23.25 14.44 -0.68
N ARG A 158 22.19 14.42 -1.50
CA ARG A 158 20.82 14.62 -1.01
C ARG A 158 20.33 13.44 -0.14
N VAL A 159 20.73 12.21 -0.46
CA VAL A 159 20.45 11.06 0.41
C VAL A 159 21.14 11.24 1.76
N GLY A 160 22.43 11.61 1.78
CA GLY A 160 23.17 11.79 3.02
C GLY A 160 22.66 12.94 3.89
N GLU A 161 22.27 14.06 3.25
CA GLU A 161 21.57 15.16 3.94
C GLU A 161 20.25 14.70 4.57
N PHE A 162 19.47 13.89 3.86
CA PHE A 162 18.17 13.40 4.34
C PHE A 162 18.29 12.38 5.47
N LEU A 163 19.26 11.47 5.36
CA LEU A 163 19.50 10.43 6.37
C LEU A 163 20.39 10.90 7.53
N ALA A 164 20.92 12.12 7.45
CA ALA A 164 21.94 12.65 8.36
C ALA A 164 23.18 11.72 8.47
N GLU A 165 23.62 11.15 7.35
CA GLU A 165 24.70 10.17 7.31
C GLU A 165 25.54 10.29 6.03
N ASP A 166 26.87 10.23 6.16
CA ASP A 166 27.76 10.24 5.01
C ASP A 166 27.55 9.01 4.12
N GLN A 167 27.27 9.24 2.84
CA GLN A 167 27.14 8.18 1.84
C GLN A 167 28.46 7.94 1.07
N GLY A 168 29.50 8.72 1.35
CA GLY A 168 30.78 8.70 0.65
C GLY A 168 30.73 9.30 -0.76
N ASN A 169 31.90 9.48 -1.38
CA ASN A 169 32.02 10.18 -2.68
C ASN A 169 32.02 9.23 -3.90
N SER A 170 32.05 7.91 -3.71
CA SER A 170 32.05 6.95 -4.83
C SER A 170 30.73 6.99 -5.60
N VAL A 171 30.81 7.02 -6.94
CA VAL A 171 29.66 6.92 -7.85
C VAL A 171 29.65 5.62 -8.63
N GLU A 172 30.38 4.62 -8.16
CA GLU A 172 30.29 3.28 -8.70
C GLU A 172 28.86 2.73 -8.55
N PRO A 173 28.39 1.90 -9.49
CA PRO A 173 27.01 1.42 -9.51
C PRO A 173 26.57 0.78 -8.19
N GLN A 174 27.41 -0.04 -7.56
CA GLN A 174 27.12 -0.68 -6.27
C GLN A 174 26.92 0.33 -5.12
N ASP A 175 27.66 1.43 -5.11
CA ASP A 175 27.58 2.44 -4.03
C ASP A 175 26.35 3.34 -4.20
N LEU A 176 26.00 3.64 -5.46
CA LEU A 176 24.74 4.30 -5.80
C LEU A 176 23.54 3.42 -5.42
N ASN A 177 23.62 2.14 -5.73
CA ASN A 177 22.57 1.17 -5.40
C ASN A 177 22.42 1.05 -3.88
N ALA A 178 23.52 0.94 -3.14
CA ALA A 178 23.50 0.91 -1.68
C ALA A 178 22.82 2.16 -1.08
N SER A 179 23.19 3.35 -1.58
CA SER A 179 22.59 4.62 -1.14
C SER A 179 21.09 4.68 -1.43
N LEU A 180 20.66 4.23 -2.61
CA LEU A 180 19.25 4.16 -2.99
C LEU A 180 18.46 3.23 -2.06
N TYR A 181 18.93 1.99 -1.89
CA TYR A 181 18.19 1.02 -1.11
C TYR A 181 18.16 1.40 0.38
N ARG A 182 19.21 2.04 0.89
CA ARG A 182 19.21 2.61 2.24
C ARG A 182 18.15 3.70 2.39
N PHE A 183 18.09 4.62 1.44
CA PHE A 183 17.11 5.69 1.41
C PHE A 183 15.67 5.16 1.36
N ILE A 184 15.35 4.26 0.41
CA ILE A 184 13.98 3.74 0.29
C ILE A 184 13.58 2.87 1.49
N SER A 185 14.49 2.06 2.03
CA SER A 185 14.17 1.24 3.21
C SER A 185 13.90 2.10 4.44
N PHE A 186 14.60 3.23 4.60
CA PHE A 186 14.33 4.18 5.67
C PHE A 186 12.99 4.88 5.49
N VAL A 187 12.76 5.44 4.30
CA VAL A 187 11.58 6.27 4.02
C VAL A 187 10.30 5.43 3.94
N PHE A 188 10.35 4.21 3.44
CA PHE A 188 9.16 3.37 3.27
C PHE A 188 8.96 2.34 4.39
N LEU A 189 9.79 2.40 5.43
CA LEU A 189 9.64 1.56 6.63
C LEU A 189 8.21 1.55 7.21
N PRO A 190 7.47 2.68 7.25
CA PRO A 190 6.12 2.66 7.80
C PRO A 190 5.12 1.79 7.03
N PHE A 191 5.35 1.58 5.73
CA PHE A 191 4.45 0.83 4.87
C PHE A 191 4.75 -0.68 4.86
N VAL A 192 5.89 -1.10 5.38
CA VAL A 192 6.34 -2.50 5.35
C VAL A 192 6.25 -3.16 6.73
N ARG A 193 6.23 -4.49 6.76
CA ARG A 193 6.24 -5.26 8.02
C ARG A 193 7.69 -5.46 8.45
N HIS A 194 8.10 -4.77 9.51
CA HIS A 194 9.49 -4.72 10.01
C HIS A 194 10.12 -6.10 10.23
N GLY A 195 9.33 -7.10 10.67
CA GLY A 195 9.80 -8.48 10.84
C GLY A 195 10.14 -9.18 9.52
N GLU A 196 9.35 -8.92 8.46
CA GLU A 196 9.47 -9.62 7.18
C GLU A 196 10.66 -9.12 6.35
N VAL A 197 10.94 -7.80 6.38
CA VAL A 197 11.99 -7.20 5.52
C VAL A 197 13.37 -7.81 5.78
N ASN A 198 13.73 -8.05 7.04
CA ASN A 198 15.04 -8.64 7.38
C ASN A 198 15.16 -10.08 6.87
N HIS A 199 14.12 -10.90 7.06
CA HIS A 199 14.10 -12.27 6.54
C HIS A 199 14.17 -12.30 5.02
N ILE A 200 13.47 -11.37 4.36
CA ILE A 200 13.44 -11.25 2.90
C ILE A 200 14.80 -10.83 2.35
N VAL A 201 15.42 -9.77 2.89
CA VAL A 201 16.73 -9.27 2.43
C VAL A 201 17.82 -10.31 2.62
N ASN A 202 17.86 -10.97 3.78
CA ASN A 202 18.81 -12.05 4.05
C ASN A 202 18.52 -13.28 3.17
N GLY A 203 17.24 -13.60 2.96
CA GLY A 203 16.80 -14.69 2.09
C GLY A 203 17.24 -14.51 0.65
N PHE A 204 17.00 -13.33 0.05
CA PHE A 204 17.45 -13.05 -1.33
C PHE A 204 18.97 -13.03 -1.47
N THR A 205 19.67 -12.45 -0.49
CA THR A 205 21.14 -12.45 -0.51
C THR A 205 21.67 -13.89 -0.49
N GLY A 206 21.18 -14.71 0.46
CA GLY A 206 21.54 -16.12 0.56
C GLY A 206 21.16 -16.93 -0.69
N LEU A 207 20.02 -16.63 -1.31
CA LEU A 207 19.58 -17.25 -2.55
C LEU A 207 20.55 -16.97 -3.70
N THR A 208 20.93 -15.71 -3.92
CA THR A 208 21.86 -15.36 -5.01
C THR A 208 23.24 -16.00 -4.87
N ILE A 209 23.71 -16.18 -3.62
CA ILE A 209 24.96 -16.90 -3.33
C ILE A 209 24.80 -18.39 -3.66
N LYS A 210 23.71 -19.02 -3.23
CA LYS A 210 23.44 -20.45 -3.47
C LYS A 210 23.27 -20.78 -4.96
N LEU A 211 22.70 -19.85 -5.72
CA LEU A 211 22.47 -20.00 -7.16
C LEU A 211 23.69 -19.67 -8.02
N HIS A 212 24.83 -19.29 -7.45
CA HIS A 212 26.01 -18.98 -8.24
C HIS A 212 26.43 -20.18 -9.10
N SER A 213 26.16 -20.07 -10.40
CA SER A 213 26.45 -21.07 -11.41
C SER A 213 26.63 -20.40 -12.78
N PRO A 214 27.16 -21.11 -13.79
CA PRO A 214 27.17 -20.62 -15.17
C PRO A 214 25.77 -20.24 -15.68
N GLU A 215 24.76 -21.08 -15.40
CA GLU A 215 23.38 -20.90 -15.87
C GLU A 215 22.73 -19.65 -15.24
N PHE A 216 22.97 -19.43 -13.94
CA PHE A 216 22.51 -18.21 -13.27
C PHE A 216 23.25 -16.97 -13.77
N SER A 217 24.57 -17.06 -13.99
CA SER A 217 25.36 -15.96 -14.54
C SER A 217 24.90 -15.55 -15.95
N ASP A 218 24.60 -16.53 -16.80
CA ASP A 218 24.02 -16.34 -18.13
C ASP A 218 22.63 -15.69 -18.06
N PHE A 219 21.79 -16.12 -17.11
CA PHE A 219 20.49 -15.51 -16.88
C PHE A 219 20.63 -14.03 -16.50
N ILE A 220 21.49 -13.69 -15.54
CA ILE A 220 21.77 -12.28 -15.20
C ILE A 220 22.34 -11.54 -16.41
N GLY A 221 23.15 -12.20 -17.25
CA GLY A 221 23.72 -11.64 -18.49
C GLY A 221 22.66 -11.17 -19.45
N LYS A 222 21.65 -12.01 -19.67
CA LYS A 222 20.47 -11.70 -20.48
C LYS A 222 19.65 -10.55 -19.88
N LEU A 223 19.46 -10.51 -18.56
CA LEU A 223 18.70 -9.44 -17.89
C LEU A 223 19.37 -8.06 -18.00
N ILE A 224 20.70 -8.02 -17.89
CA ILE A 224 21.49 -6.78 -17.98
C ILE A 224 21.60 -6.32 -19.43
N SER A 225 22.00 -7.20 -20.35
CA SER A 225 22.19 -6.85 -21.77
C SER A 225 20.91 -6.40 -22.47
N SER A 226 19.75 -6.94 -22.07
CA SER A 226 18.43 -6.50 -22.57
C SER A 226 17.94 -5.18 -21.97
N GLY A 227 18.61 -4.67 -20.93
CA GLY A 227 18.15 -3.50 -20.16
C GLY A 227 16.94 -3.78 -19.27
N PHE A 228 16.45 -5.02 -19.21
CA PHE A 228 15.23 -5.38 -18.49
C PHE A 228 15.32 -5.06 -17.00
N LEU A 229 16.42 -5.43 -16.35
CA LEU A 229 16.58 -5.23 -14.89
C LEU A 229 16.62 -3.75 -14.52
N GLY A 230 17.32 -2.94 -15.32
CA GLY A 230 17.38 -1.48 -15.14
C GLY A 230 16.03 -0.81 -15.35
N ALA A 231 15.32 -1.16 -16.43
CA ALA A 231 13.97 -0.67 -16.66
C ALA A 231 13.03 -1.02 -15.50
N LEU A 232 13.08 -2.27 -15.03
CA LEU A 232 12.26 -2.74 -13.92
C LEU A 232 12.54 -2.00 -12.61
N GLN A 233 13.81 -1.71 -12.30
CA GLN A 233 14.18 -0.88 -11.14
C GLN A 233 13.55 0.51 -11.24
N LEU A 234 13.67 1.16 -12.41
CA LEU A 234 13.11 2.49 -12.64
C LEU A 234 11.59 2.49 -12.51
N ASP A 235 10.92 1.44 -12.97
CA ASP A 235 9.47 1.32 -12.85
C ASP A 235 9.02 1.14 -11.40
N CYS A 236 9.77 0.39 -10.58
CA CYS A 236 9.56 0.35 -9.13
C CYS A 236 9.70 1.74 -8.51
N LEU A 237 10.75 2.48 -8.89
CA LEU A 237 11.03 3.84 -8.37
C LEU A 237 9.93 4.85 -8.66
N LYS A 238 9.18 4.70 -9.76
CA LYS A 238 8.04 5.58 -10.08
C LYS A 238 6.85 5.40 -9.15
N ILE A 239 6.68 4.22 -8.56
CA ILE A 239 5.56 3.91 -7.64
C ILE A 239 5.73 4.59 -6.29
N TYR A 240 6.96 4.63 -5.75
CA TYR A 240 7.23 5.10 -4.40
C TYR A 240 6.66 6.50 -4.09
N PRO A 241 6.84 7.54 -4.93
CA PRO A 241 6.20 8.83 -4.69
C PRO A 241 4.67 8.80 -4.68
N GLU A 242 4.04 7.93 -5.48
CA GLU A 242 2.58 7.83 -5.57
C GLU A 242 1.97 7.19 -4.31
N ILE A 243 2.69 6.30 -3.63
CA ILE A 243 2.30 5.77 -2.31
C ILE A 243 2.16 6.90 -1.28
N TYR A 244 3.08 7.86 -1.26
CA TYR A 244 2.99 8.99 -0.35
C TYR A 244 1.88 9.99 -0.68
N LYS A 245 1.46 10.10 -1.95
CA LYS A 245 0.28 10.90 -2.31
C LYS A 245 -1.02 10.25 -1.85
N THR A 246 -0.99 8.95 -1.57
CA THR A 246 -2.14 8.14 -1.22
C THR A 246 -2.07 7.65 0.23
N GLU A 247 -1.21 8.26 1.07
CA GLU A 247 -0.91 7.75 2.41
C GLU A 247 -2.07 7.94 3.39
N MET A 248 -2.84 9.02 3.26
CA MET A 248 -3.95 9.34 4.16
C MET A 248 -4.95 8.18 4.31
N PRO A 249 -5.57 7.66 3.23
CA PRO A 249 -6.47 6.51 3.32
C PRO A 249 -5.75 5.18 3.63
N MET A 250 -4.42 5.12 3.56
CA MET A 250 -3.66 3.92 3.95
C MET A 250 -3.44 3.82 5.48
N ARG A 251 -3.56 4.91 6.24
CA ARG A 251 -3.32 4.89 7.70
C ARG A 251 -4.20 3.86 8.42
N PRO A 252 -5.53 3.81 8.19
CA PRO A 252 -6.36 2.76 8.76
C PRO A 252 -6.05 1.36 8.23
N ALA A 253 -5.58 1.23 6.98
CA ALA A 253 -5.16 -0.07 6.43
C ALA A 253 -3.89 -0.60 7.11
N LEU A 254 -2.96 0.28 7.50
CA LEU A 254 -1.76 -0.09 8.28
C LEU A 254 -2.09 -0.59 9.67
N TYR A 255 -3.20 -0.14 10.27
CA TYR A 255 -3.67 -0.64 11.56
C TYR A 255 -4.13 -2.10 11.44
N LEU A 256 -4.70 -2.51 10.29
CA LEU A 256 -5.20 -3.87 10.09
C LEU A 256 -4.09 -4.95 10.07
N ASP A 257 -2.81 -4.58 9.98
CA ASP A 257 -1.69 -5.51 10.18
C ASP A 257 -1.64 -6.08 11.60
N LEU A 258 -2.26 -5.38 12.56
CA LEU A 258 -2.14 -5.67 14.00
C LEU A 258 -3.34 -6.44 14.55
N VAL A 259 -4.41 -6.51 13.75
CA VAL A 259 -5.67 -7.16 14.10
C VAL A 259 -5.52 -8.67 13.85
N PRO A 260 -5.69 -9.52 14.89
CA PRO A 260 -5.66 -10.97 14.72
C PRO A 260 -6.88 -11.44 13.92
N ASN A 261 -6.70 -12.42 13.04
CA ASN A 261 -7.78 -13.07 12.27
C ASN A 261 -8.74 -12.07 11.60
N TYR A 262 -8.18 -11.07 10.90
CA TYR A 262 -8.98 -10.04 10.23
C TYR A 262 -9.93 -10.66 9.19
N GLU A 263 -11.23 -10.47 9.40
CA GLU A 263 -12.27 -10.61 8.39
C GLU A 263 -12.64 -9.23 7.82
N ILE A 264 -13.15 -9.19 6.58
CA ILE A 264 -13.41 -8.00 5.75
C ILE A 264 -14.24 -6.91 6.48
N GLU A 265 -13.78 -5.66 6.51
CA GLU A 265 -14.41 -4.53 7.25
C GLU A 265 -14.36 -3.15 6.55
N LYS A 266 -15.12 -2.16 7.08
CA LYS A 266 -15.26 -0.77 6.56
C LYS A 266 -14.28 0.24 7.23
N ILE A 267 -13.99 1.41 6.61
CA ILE A 267 -13.24 2.58 7.19
C ILE A 267 -14.15 3.79 7.47
N ALA A 268 -13.69 4.75 8.29
CA ALA A 268 -14.01 6.18 8.08
C ALA A 268 -12.96 6.78 7.17
N SER A 269 -13.18 6.66 5.87
CA SER A 269 -12.62 7.67 4.99
C SER A 269 -13.43 7.58 3.73
N ARG A 270 -14.56 8.27 3.70
CA ARG A 270 -15.42 8.35 2.52
C ARG A 270 -14.69 9.14 1.44
N VAL A 271 -14.07 8.33 0.58
CA VAL A 271 -13.33 8.71 -0.61
C VAL A 271 -14.33 9.09 -1.69
N SER A 272 -14.07 10.20 -2.41
CA SER A 272 -14.91 10.59 -3.55
C SER A 272 -14.67 9.65 -4.74
N THR A 273 -15.58 9.59 -5.72
CA THR A 273 -15.37 8.78 -6.93
C THR A 273 -14.11 9.19 -7.70
N ARG A 274 -13.75 10.48 -7.68
CA ARG A 274 -12.53 10.99 -8.33
C ARG A 274 -11.27 10.45 -7.65
N ASP A 275 -11.27 10.41 -6.33
CA ASP A 275 -10.18 9.88 -5.54
C ASP A 275 -10.09 8.35 -5.70
N PHE A 276 -11.23 7.65 -5.70
CA PHE A 276 -11.29 6.21 -5.97
C PHE A 276 -10.66 5.84 -7.33
N SER A 277 -10.93 6.61 -8.39
CA SER A 277 -10.31 6.38 -9.69
C SER A 277 -8.78 6.48 -9.63
N SER A 278 -8.26 7.43 -8.84
CA SER A 278 -6.82 7.63 -8.69
C SER A 278 -6.17 6.45 -7.94
N TYR A 279 -6.82 5.92 -6.91
CA TYR A 279 -6.36 4.71 -6.20
C TYR A 279 -6.45 3.46 -7.06
N LYS A 280 -7.49 3.36 -7.90
CA LYS A 280 -7.63 2.30 -8.89
C LYS A 280 -6.49 2.30 -9.90
N ASP A 281 -6.09 3.48 -10.38
CA ASP A 281 -4.99 3.61 -11.34
C ASP A 281 -3.65 3.28 -10.67
N LEU A 282 -3.42 3.73 -9.43
CA LEU A 282 -2.25 3.32 -8.64
C LEU A 282 -2.18 1.79 -8.46
N TYR A 283 -3.29 1.14 -8.12
CA TYR A 283 -3.34 -0.32 -8.01
C TYR A 283 -2.94 -1.02 -9.32
N LYS A 284 -3.42 -0.51 -10.47
CA LYS A 284 -3.05 -1.03 -11.80
C LYS A 284 -1.56 -0.87 -12.07
N ASP A 285 -1.00 0.30 -11.79
CA ASP A 285 0.42 0.59 -12.01
C ASP A 285 1.30 -0.35 -11.19
N ILE A 286 0.97 -0.55 -9.89
CA ILE A 286 1.71 -1.49 -9.03
C ILE A 286 1.56 -2.93 -9.56
N ALA A 287 0.35 -3.34 -9.95
CA ALA A 287 0.10 -4.69 -10.47
C ALA A 287 0.86 -4.98 -11.77
N GLU A 288 1.04 -3.97 -12.62
CA GLU A 288 1.84 -4.08 -13.83
C GLU A 288 3.33 -4.25 -13.52
N VAL A 289 3.87 -3.42 -12.62
CA VAL A 289 5.27 -3.53 -12.18
C VAL A 289 5.52 -4.89 -11.53
N PHE A 290 4.64 -5.31 -10.62
CA PHE A 290 4.71 -6.62 -9.97
C PHE A 290 4.64 -7.77 -10.98
N SER A 291 3.72 -7.72 -11.94
CA SER A 291 3.62 -8.71 -13.03
C SER A 291 4.94 -8.82 -13.81
N ARG A 292 5.65 -7.72 -14.04
CA ARG A 292 6.97 -7.74 -14.68
C ARG A 292 8.04 -8.31 -13.75
N GLN A 293 8.00 -8.05 -12.45
CA GLN A 293 8.91 -8.67 -11.47
C GLN A 293 8.77 -10.19 -11.40
N LEU A 294 7.58 -10.75 -11.66
CA LEU A 294 7.40 -12.20 -11.73
C LEU A 294 8.26 -12.88 -12.80
N VAL A 295 8.77 -12.15 -13.79
CA VAL A 295 9.75 -12.68 -14.77
C VAL A 295 11.05 -13.07 -14.06
N LEU A 296 11.47 -12.32 -13.04
CA LEU A 296 12.63 -12.66 -12.22
C LEU A 296 12.36 -13.91 -11.39
N VAL A 297 11.18 -13.95 -10.75
CA VAL A 297 10.76 -15.09 -9.92
C VAL A 297 10.73 -16.37 -10.75
N ALA A 298 10.09 -16.34 -11.93
CA ALA A 298 10.01 -17.48 -12.84
C ALA A 298 11.37 -17.91 -13.37
N GLY A 299 12.23 -16.96 -13.78
CA GLY A 299 13.58 -17.27 -14.27
C GLY A 299 14.41 -18.00 -13.21
N ILE A 300 14.37 -17.53 -11.96
CA ILE A 300 15.03 -18.19 -10.82
C ILE A 300 14.41 -19.55 -10.53
N ASN A 301 13.08 -19.64 -10.54
CA ASN A 301 12.36 -20.89 -10.29
C ASN A 301 12.75 -21.98 -11.30
N ASN A 302 12.83 -21.60 -12.58
CA ASN A 302 13.21 -22.51 -13.65
C ASN A 302 14.67 -22.95 -13.53
N ILE A 303 15.59 -22.08 -13.10
CA ILE A 303 16.98 -22.47 -12.81
C ILE A 303 17.04 -23.47 -11.66
N ILE A 304 16.34 -23.19 -10.55
CA ILE A 304 16.31 -24.07 -9.37
C ILE A 304 15.85 -25.48 -9.75
N HIS A 305 14.75 -25.58 -10.50
CA HIS A 305 14.11 -26.87 -10.78
C HIS A 305 14.68 -27.60 -12.00
N ARG A 306 15.23 -26.87 -12.98
CA ARG A 306 15.53 -27.40 -14.33
C ARG A 306 16.88 -26.99 -14.90
N GLY A 307 17.64 -26.13 -14.21
CA GLY A 307 18.95 -25.66 -14.67
C GLY A 307 18.92 -24.71 -15.87
N ASP A 308 17.75 -24.23 -16.31
CA ASP A 308 17.65 -23.25 -17.39
C ASP A 308 16.46 -22.31 -17.17
N CYS A 309 16.71 -21.01 -17.22
CA CYS A 309 15.68 -19.97 -17.04
C CYS A 309 14.51 -20.05 -18.06
N ASN A 310 14.70 -20.69 -19.21
CA ASN A 310 13.66 -20.86 -20.24
C ASN A 310 12.85 -22.14 -20.11
N SER A 311 13.25 -23.06 -19.22
CA SER A 311 12.60 -24.35 -19.09
C SER A 311 11.43 -24.27 -18.10
N PHE A 312 10.20 -24.36 -18.61
CA PHE A 312 8.96 -24.31 -17.82
C PHE A 312 8.34 -25.69 -17.64
N LYS A 313 7.52 -25.85 -16.59
CA LYS A 313 6.61 -27.00 -16.47
C LYS A 313 5.56 -26.97 -17.59
N VAL A 314 5.13 -28.16 -18.01
CA VAL A 314 3.94 -28.32 -18.85
C VAL A 314 2.69 -27.94 -18.04
N VAL A 315 1.90 -27.01 -18.58
CA VAL A 315 0.62 -26.56 -18.00
C VAL A 315 -0.44 -26.66 -19.09
N ASP A 316 -1.60 -27.23 -18.77
CA ASP A 316 -2.74 -27.35 -19.70
C ASP A 316 -2.37 -28.00 -21.06
N GLY A 317 -1.47 -29.00 -21.05
CA GLY A 317 -1.08 -29.76 -22.25
C GLY A 317 0.03 -29.14 -23.12
N GLY A 318 0.62 -28.00 -22.72
CA GLY A 318 1.75 -27.38 -23.42
C GLY A 318 2.82 -26.80 -22.48
N SER A 319 4.09 -26.91 -22.86
CA SER A 319 5.18 -26.18 -22.18
C SER A 319 5.32 -24.79 -22.76
N LEU A 320 5.52 -23.80 -21.90
CA LEU A 320 6.02 -22.51 -22.39
C LEU A 320 7.46 -22.69 -22.90
N SER A 321 7.77 -22.07 -24.04
CA SER A 321 9.07 -22.29 -24.71
C SER A 321 10.18 -21.32 -24.30
N SER A 322 9.86 -20.24 -23.58
CA SER A 322 10.86 -19.26 -23.14
C SER A 322 10.34 -18.30 -22.09
N LEU A 323 11.26 -17.69 -21.34
CA LEU A 323 10.95 -16.60 -20.42
C LEU A 323 10.39 -15.36 -21.13
N GLN A 324 10.78 -15.15 -22.40
CA GLN A 324 10.23 -14.09 -23.25
C GLN A 324 8.76 -14.31 -23.59
N ASN A 325 8.32 -15.57 -23.71
CA ASN A 325 6.91 -15.87 -23.89
C ASN A 325 6.14 -15.74 -22.56
N PHE A 326 6.81 -16.00 -21.43
CA PHE A 326 6.22 -15.82 -20.10
C PHE A 326 5.98 -14.34 -19.78
N SER A 327 6.92 -13.46 -20.16
CA SER A 327 6.79 -12.02 -19.90
C SER A 327 5.54 -11.38 -20.52
N LYS A 328 5.06 -11.94 -21.63
CA LYS A 328 3.84 -11.52 -22.36
C LYS A 328 2.53 -12.03 -21.76
N LYS A 329 2.58 -12.96 -20.80
CA LYS A 329 1.37 -13.51 -20.16
C LYS A 329 0.73 -12.49 -19.23
N THR A 330 -0.58 -12.60 -19.04
CA THR A 330 -1.29 -11.81 -18.03
C THR A 330 -0.83 -12.21 -16.63
N LEU A 331 -1.00 -11.34 -15.63
CA LEU A 331 -0.64 -11.63 -14.25
C LEU A 331 -1.26 -12.95 -13.75
N SER A 332 -2.55 -13.16 -14.01
CA SER A 332 -3.28 -14.38 -13.65
C SER A 332 -2.69 -15.64 -14.32
N GLN A 333 -2.28 -15.52 -15.59
CA GLN A 333 -1.65 -16.64 -16.30
C GLN A 333 -0.25 -16.93 -15.76
N LYS A 334 0.51 -15.91 -15.33
CA LYS A 334 1.87 -16.08 -14.80
C LYS A 334 1.89 -16.99 -13.58
N PHE A 335 0.93 -16.84 -12.66
CA PHE A 335 0.84 -17.71 -11.47
C PHE A 335 0.69 -19.20 -11.81
N LYS A 336 0.08 -19.55 -12.94
CA LYS A 336 -0.05 -20.96 -13.36
C LYS A 336 1.28 -21.65 -13.68
N TYR A 337 2.31 -20.87 -14.03
CA TYR A 337 3.62 -21.40 -14.41
C TYR A 337 4.66 -21.32 -13.28
N LEU A 338 4.29 -20.82 -12.10
CA LEU A 338 5.17 -20.76 -10.91
C LEU A 338 4.99 -22.03 -10.06
N ASP A 339 5.53 -23.15 -10.54
CA ASP A 339 5.42 -24.44 -9.86
C ASP A 339 6.43 -24.57 -8.71
N ASP A 340 5.96 -24.97 -7.52
CA ASP A 340 6.78 -25.06 -6.29
C ASP A 340 7.67 -23.81 -6.11
N CYS A 341 7.01 -22.65 -6.13
CA CYS A 341 7.66 -21.36 -6.20
C CYS A 341 8.53 -21.11 -4.96
N TRP A 342 9.81 -20.84 -5.19
CA TRP A 342 10.77 -20.47 -4.13
C TRP A 342 10.37 -19.19 -3.37
N TYR A 343 9.56 -18.34 -3.99
CA TYR A 343 9.06 -17.09 -3.41
C TYR A 343 7.62 -17.29 -2.90
N HIS A 344 7.41 -17.03 -1.62
CA HIS A 344 6.08 -17.08 -1.01
C HIS A 344 5.37 -15.74 -1.22
N PHE A 345 4.13 -15.80 -1.74
CA PHE A 345 3.28 -14.63 -1.95
C PHE A 345 2.23 -14.54 -0.85
N GLU A 346 1.89 -13.33 -0.40
CA GLU A 346 0.70 -13.15 0.45
C GLU A 346 -0.57 -13.56 -0.32
N GLY A 347 -1.40 -14.42 0.28
CA GLY A 347 -2.57 -15.02 -0.39
C GLY A 347 -3.59 -14.00 -0.93
N GLU A 348 -3.69 -12.83 -0.29
CA GLU A 348 -4.57 -11.72 -0.70
C GLU A 348 -4.26 -11.19 -2.12
N ILE A 349 -3.03 -11.38 -2.60
CA ILE A 349 -2.52 -10.84 -3.89
C ILE A 349 -2.95 -11.68 -5.07
N VAL A 350 -3.34 -12.93 -4.79
CA VAL A 350 -3.86 -13.88 -5.77
C VAL A 350 -5.36 -13.69 -5.98
N ASN A 351 -5.98 -12.63 -5.44
CA ASN A 351 -7.35 -12.25 -5.81
C ASN A 351 -7.39 -11.70 -7.25
N ILE A 352 -7.27 -12.64 -8.20
CA ILE A 352 -7.30 -12.44 -9.64
C ILE A 352 -8.62 -11.77 -10.06
N GLU A 353 -9.70 -12.03 -9.34
CA GLU A 353 -11.03 -11.53 -9.63
C GLU A 353 -11.14 -10.02 -9.45
N VAL A 354 -10.72 -9.49 -8.30
CA VAL A 354 -10.65 -8.04 -8.05
C VAL A 354 -9.72 -7.38 -9.04
N ARG A 355 -8.54 -7.98 -9.30
CA ARG A 355 -7.58 -7.46 -10.27
C ARG A 355 -8.17 -7.37 -11.67
N ASN A 356 -8.85 -8.41 -12.14
CA ASN A 356 -9.44 -8.44 -13.47
C ASN A 356 -10.57 -7.41 -13.61
N ALA A 357 -11.45 -7.33 -12.61
CA ALA A 357 -12.50 -6.34 -12.61
C ALA A 357 -11.94 -4.90 -12.66
N ILE A 358 -10.92 -4.60 -11.86
CA ILE A 358 -10.25 -3.30 -11.86
C ILE A 358 -9.58 -3.03 -13.21
N ALA A 359 -8.82 -3.98 -13.75
CA ALA A 359 -8.12 -3.85 -15.03
C ALA A 359 -9.08 -3.52 -16.19
N HIS A 360 -10.29 -4.10 -16.18
CA HIS A 360 -11.32 -3.89 -17.20
C HIS A 360 -12.30 -2.77 -16.87
N ASN A 361 -12.10 -2.01 -15.78
CA ASN A 361 -13.02 -0.98 -15.30
C ASN A 361 -14.44 -1.49 -15.00
N ASN A 362 -14.58 -2.78 -14.69
CA ASN A 362 -15.83 -3.42 -14.31
C ASN A 362 -16.10 -3.28 -12.81
N VAL A 363 -15.98 -2.05 -12.30
CA VAL A 363 -16.14 -1.71 -10.88
C VAL A 363 -17.06 -0.50 -10.73
N GLN A 364 -17.92 -0.54 -9.72
CA GLN A 364 -18.79 0.54 -9.28
C GLN A 364 -18.47 0.84 -7.83
N TYR A 365 -18.45 2.13 -7.48
CA TYR A 365 -18.17 2.58 -6.14
C TYR A 365 -19.30 3.47 -5.63
N ASP A 366 -19.84 3.12 -4.46
CA ASP A 366 -20.84 3.91 -3.76
C ASP A 366 -20.13 4.78 -2.71
N GLU A 367 -20.15 6.10 -2.91
CA GLU A 367 -19.49 7.07 -2.03
C GLU A 367 -20.13 7.15 -0.63
N ILE A 368 -21.41 6.80 -0.49
CA ILE A 368 -22.11 6.76 0.80
C ILE A 368 -21.70 5.49 1.53
N THR A 369 -21.92 4.32 0.96
CA THR A 369 -21.66 3.07 1.69
C THR A 369 -20.19 2.66 1.72
N GLN A 370 -19.37 3.27 0.86
CA GLN A 370 -17.99 2.88 0.55
C GLN A 370 -17.85 1.48 -0.01
N GLU A 371 -18.94 0.95 -0.55
CA GLU A 371 -18.96 -0.37 -1.15
C GLU A 371 -18.43 -0.29 -2.59
N ILE A 372 -17.49 -1.17 -2.92
CA ILE A 372 -17.02 -1.41 -4.27
C ILE A 372 -17.69 -2.69 -4.74
N THR A 373 -18.57 -2.56 -5.73
CA THR A 373 -19.13 -3.71 -6.44
C THR A 373 -18.29 -3.98 -7.69
N TYR A 374 -17.79 -5.20 -7.84
CA TYR A 374 -16.93 -5.59 -8.95
C TYR A 374 -17.43 -6.83 -9.66
N TYR A 375 -17.18 -6.89 -10.97
CA TYR A 375 -17.68 -7.97 -11.85
C TYR A 375 -16.48 -8.65 -12.54
N PRO A 376 -15.95 -9.75 -11.97
CA PRO A 376 -14.76 -10.43 -12.50
C PRO A 376 -14.90 -10.92 -13.94
N ASN A 377 -16.12 -11.37 -14.30
CA ASN A 377 -16.50 -11.82 -15.65
C ASN A 377 -17.32 -10.76 -16.41
N GLY A 378 -17.24 -9.49 -16.01
CA GLY A 378 -18.03 -8.42 -16.63
C GLY A 378 -17.71 -8.27 -18.12
N GLY A 379 -18.75 -8.12 -18.95
CA GLY A 379 -18.65 -8.06 -20.41
C GLY A 379 -19.45 -9.15 -21.14
N GLU A 380 -20.01 -10.12 -20.42
CA GLU A 380 -20.94 -11.13 -20.95
C GLU A 380 -22.38 -10.59 -21.03
N LEU A 381 -23.19 -11.16 -21.93
CA LEU A 381 -24.60 -10.76 -22.18
C LEU A 381 -25.50 -10.94 -20.95
N GLU A 382 -25.20 -11.93 -20.10
CA GLU A 382 -25.82 -12.12 -18.79
C GLU A 382 -24.86 -11.62 -17.71
N GLN A 383 -25.27 -10.64 -16.92
CA GLN A 383 -24.44 -10.13 -15.84
C GLN A 383 -24.42 -11.14 -14.69
N ALA A 384 -23.25 -11.75 -14.44
CA ALA A 384 -22.99 -12.49 -13.21
C ALA A 384 -23.23 -11.58 -11.98
N PRO A 385 -23.68 -12.11 -10.84
CA PRO A 385 -23.88 -11.32 -9.63
C PRO A 385 -22.55 -10.66 -9.22
N GLY A 386 -22.60 -9.34 -9.03
CA GLY A 386 -21.45 -8.55 -8.60
C GLY A 386 -20.96 -8.99 -7.22
N GLN A 387 -19.64 -9.10 -7.08
CA GLN A 387 -19.01 -9.30 -5.78
C GLN A 387 -18.76 -7.95 -5.12
N LYS A 388 -18.63 -7.95 -3.79
CA LYS A 388 -18.55 -6.73 -2.98
C LYS A 388 -17.33 -6.75 -2.09
N MET A 389 -16.68 -5.60 -1.97
CA MET A 389 -15.65 -5.33 -0.97
C MET A 389 -15.76 -3.88 -0.50
N TYR A 390 -15.19 -3.54 0.64
CA TYR A 390 -15.17 -2.15 1.08
C TYR A 390 -13.90 -1.43 0.64
N PHE A 391 -13.99 -0.11 0.62
CA PHE A 391 -12.84 0.74 0.29
C PHE A 391 -11.62 0.46 1.20
N LEU A 392 -11.80 0.09 2.47
CA LEU A 392 -10.70 -0.33 3.36
C LEU A 392 -9.93 -1.51 2.80
N ASP A 393 -10.67 -2.55 2.43
CA ASP A 393 -10.09 -3.77 1.93
C ASP A 393 -9.34 -3.48 0.63
N PHE A 394 -9.86 -2.55 -0.18
CA PHE A 394 -9.16 -2.13 -1.39
C PHE A 394 -7.85 -1.39 -1.10
N MET A 395 -7.83 -0.50 -0.11
CA MET A 395 -6.59 0.15 0.33
C MET A 395 -5.60 -0.86 0.92
N ARG A 396 -6.09 -1.87 1.65
CA ARG A 396 -5.27 -2.99 2.12
C ARG A 396 -4.68 -3.79 0.94
N LEU A 397 -5.46 -4.09 -0.09
CA LEU A 397 -4.95 -4.75 -1.31
C LEU A 397 -3.83 -3.93 -1.98
N ILE A 398 -3.98 -2.60 -2.08
CA ILE A 398 -2.91 -1.73 -2.62
C ILE A 398 -1.66 -1.84 -1.75
N LEU A 399 -1.81 -1.74 -0.43
CA LEU A 399 -0.70 -1.81 0.53
C LEU A 399 0.05 -3.15 0.45
N VAL A 400 -0.68 -4.25 0.43
CA VAL A 400 -0.14 -5.61 0.35
C VAL A 400 0.56 -5.83 -1.01
N LEU A 401 -0.05 -5.39 -2.11
CA LEU A 401 0.59 -5.47 -3.43
C LEU A 401 1.84 -4.58 -3.54
N PHE A 402 1.82 -3.38 -2.93
CA PHE A 402 3.01 -2.53 -2.83
C PHE A 402 4.13 -3.21 -2.06
N ARG A 403 3.84 -3.94 -0.98
CA ARG A 403 4.84 -4.68 -0.20
C ARG A 403 5.50 -5.77 -1.03
N GLU A 404 4.76 -6.54 -1.81
CA GLU A 404 5.40 -7.53 -2.71
C GLU A 404 6.27 -6.87 -3.76
N MET A 405 5.80 -5.78 -4.35
CA MET A 405 6.59 -5.03 -5.31
C MET A 405 7.88 -4.53 -4.65
N HIS A 406 7.79 -4.00 -3.44
CA HIS A 406 8.92 -3.55 -2.63
C HIS A 406 9.88 -4.69 -2.28
N ASN A 407 9.36 -5.85 -1.88
CA ASN A 407 10.13 -7.05 -1.59
C ASN A 407 10.90 -7.49 -2.85
N LEU A 408 10.24 -7.65 -3.99
CA LEU A 408 10.92 -8.00 -5.23
C LEU A 408 11.85 -6.88 -5.75
N HIS A 409 11.68 -5.63 -5.32
CA HIS A 409 12.67 -4.58 -5.54
C HIS A 409 13.97 -4.85 -4.75
N HIS A 410 13.89 -5.41 -3.54
CA HIS A 410 15.07 -5.92 -2.84
C HIS A 410 15.73 -7.12 -3.54
N LEU A 411 14.98 -7.95 -4.27
CA LEU A 411 15.59 -8.95 -5.15
C LEU A 411 16.40 -8.26 -6.26
N ILE A 412 15.85 -7.24 -6.92
CA ILE A 412 16.54 -6.45 -7.95
C ILE A 412 17.86 -5.87 -7.42
N LYS A 413 17.89 -5.35 -6.18
CA LYS A 413 19.13 -4.96 -5.49
C LYS A 413 20.17 -6.08 -5.51
N CYS A 414 19.76 -7.28 -5.08
CA CYS A 414 20.66 -8.43 -4.96
C CYS A 414 21.20 -8.87 -6.33
N LEU A 415 20.36 -8.85 -7.37
CA LEU A 415 20.77 -9.17 -8.74
C LEU A 415 21.79 -8.16 -9.29
N PHE A 416 21.61 -6.86 -9.03
CA PHE A 416 22.62 -5.86 -9.37
C PHE A 416 23.92 -6.02 -8.59
N ASN A 417 23.84 -6.33 -7.30
CA ASN A 417 25.04 -6.58 -6.52
C ASN A 417 25.79 -7.82 -6.99
N TYR A 418 25.07 -8.88 -7.39
CA TYR A 418 25.66 -10.05 -8.03
C TYR A 418 26.42 -9.68 -9.30
N GLU A 419 25.80 -8.87 -10.16
CA GLU A 419 26.41 -8.35 -11.38
C GLU A 419 27.72 -7.59 -11.11
N PHE A 420 27.67 -6.61 -10.21
CA PHE A 420 28.79 -5.69 -9.98
C PHE A 420 29.93 -6.31 -9.17
N LEU A 421 29.62 -7.23 -8.26
CA LEU A 421 30.59 -7.74 -7.30
C LEU A 421 31.13 -9.12 -7.64
N PHE A 422 30.36 -9.94 -8.37
CA PHE A 422 30.76 -11.30 -8.72
C PHE A 422 31.01 -11.41 -10.23
N ARG A 423 29.97 -11.23 -11.07
CA ARG A 423 30.10 -11.56 -12.49
C ARG A 423 31.07 -10.66 -13.25
N ASN A 424 31.09 -9.35 -12.99
CA ASN A 424 32.00 -8.42 -13.67
C ASN A 424 33.45 -8.44 -13.14
N LYS A 425 33.76 -9.28 -12.14
CA LYS A 425 35.13 -9.47 -11.62
C LYS A 425 35.79 -10.79 -12.05
N THR A 426 35.00 -11.74 -12.53
CA THR A 426 35.41 -12.99 -13.18
C THR A 426 35.42 -12.82 -14.68
#